data_AF-A0A973TX68-F1
#
_entry.id   AF-A0A973TX68-F1
#
_cell.length_a   1.000
_cell.length_b   1.000
_cell.length_c   1.000
_cell.angle_alpha   90.00
_cell.angle_beta   90.00
_cell.angle_gamma   90.00
#
_symmetry.space_group_name_H-M   'P 1'
#
loop_
_entity.id
_entity.type
_entity.pdbx_description
1 polymer ?
#
loop_
_entity_poly.entity_id
_entity_poly.type
_entity_poly.pdbx_seq_one_letter_code
_entity_poly.pdbx_strand_id
1 'polypeptide(L)'
;LRDLATTAAGDDPATIRLRLDAARLLLRAGDVDAPVRAAADALDSARHVTDAAELAGLVGPPAAPLVPRLRELLADHHDTHAAALAIHRVTGETQPLLDAVRQRLGWVGAGTWLVESLRELGPEAAPLLPDLHALAHGDAAVRSGGIHGRQVRQDDEDRERLLAVLAELGQDVTSPASPRRT
;
A
#
# COMPACT_ATOMS: atom_id res chain seq x y z
N LEU A 1 -0.15 23.13 17.53
CA LEU A 1 -0.06 22.23 16.34
C LEU A 1 1.34 22.22 15.76
N ARG A 2 1.87 23.37 15.30
CA ARG A 2 3.26 23.49 14.85
C ARG A 2 4.28 23.08 15.93
N ASP A 3 4.11 23.56 17.16
CA ASP A 3 5.00 23.17 18.27
C ASP A 3 5.02 21.65 18.49
N LEU A 4 3.85 21.01 18.62
CA LEU A 4 3.74 19.54 18.74
C LEU A 4 4.47 18.79 17.61
N ALA A 5 4.35 19.23 16.36
CA ALA A 5 5.03 18.58 15.23
C ALA A 5 6.55 18.80 15.25
N THR A 6 7.04 19.91 15.80
CA THR A 6 8.47 20.30 15.76
C THR A 6 9.27 20.00 17.03
N THR A 7 8.61 19.79 18.17
CA THR A 7 9.30 19.51 19.43
C THR A 7 9.76 18.06 19.44
N ALA A 8 11.08 17.84 19.61
CA ALA A 8 11.65 16.52 19.87
C ALA A 8 11.04 15.95 21.16
N ALA A 9 9.99 15.16 21.02
CA ALA A 9 9.45 14.39 22.11
C ALA A 9 10.37 13.20 22.35
N GLY A 10 10.65 12.89 23.62
CA GLY A 10 11.27 11.61 23.97
C GLY A 10 10.47 10.44 23.42
N ASP A 11 11.05 9.24 23.46
CA ASP A 11 10.58 7.98 22.85
C ASP A 11 9.20 7.45 23.30
N ASP A 12 8.33 8.30 23.86
CA ASP A 12 6.96 7.95 24.20
C ASP A 12 6.12 7.62 22.94
N PRO A 13 5.66 6.37 22.78
CA PRO A 13 4.94 5.94 21.58
C PRO A 13 3.61 6.67 21.35
N ALA A 14 2.95 7.15 22.41
CA ALA A 14 1.70 7.91 22.29
C ALA A 14 1.96 9.30 21.68
N THR A 15 3.08 9.91 22.04
CA THR A 15 3.49 11.21 21.51
C THR A 15 3.86 11.13 20.02
N ILE A 16 4.53 10.06 19.58
CA ILE A 16 4.87 9.88 18.15
C ILE A 16 3.61 9.83 17.26
N ARG A 17 2.58 9.08 17.67
CA ARG A 17 1.33 8.99 16.92
C ARG A 17 0.64 10.36 16.80
N LEU A 18 0.55 11.10 17.90
CA LEU A 18 -0.01 12.45 17.90
C LEU A 18 0.75 13.41 16.99
N ARG A 19 2.08 13.24 16.87
CA ARG A 19 2.91 14.04 15.95
C ARG A 19 2.63 13.70 14.50
N LEU A 20 2.47 12.42 14.15
CA LEU A 20 2.10 12.02 12.78
C LEU A 20 0.71 12.56 12.39
N ASP A 21 -0.27 12.51 13.30
CA ASP A 21 -1.60 13.07 13.04
C ASP A 21 -1.57 14.60 12.89
N ALA A 22 -0.81 15.30 13.74
CA ALA A 22 -0.61 16.73 13.62
C ALA A 22 0.12 17.11 12.32
N ALA A 23 1.12 16.32 11.92
CA ALA A 23 1.83 16.48 10.66
C ALA A 23 0.89 16.31 9.45
N ARG A 24 0.00 15.31 9.44
CA ARG A 24 -1.01 15.14 8.38
C ARG A 24 -1.89 16.38 8.23
N LEU A 25 -2.28 17.02 9.33
CA LEU A 25 -3.05 18.27 9.29
C LEU A 25 -2.24 19.44 8.73
N LEU A 26 -0.96 19.54 9.09
CA LEU A 26 -0.05 20.58 8.59
C LEU A 26 0.25 20.41 7.10
N LEU A 27 0.38 19.17 6.61
CA LEU A 27 0.51 18.88 5.18
C LEU A 27 -0.68 19.41 4.38
N ARG A 28 -1.91 19.21 4.88
CA ARG A 28 -3.13 19.76 4.25
C ARG A 28 -3.16 21.29 4.26
N ALA A 29 -2.47 21.91 5.20
CA ALA A 29 -2.29 23.37 5.27
C ALA A 29 -1.11 23.88 4.40
N GLY A 30 -0.41 22.99 3.69
CA GLY A 30 0.71 23.32 2.80
C GLY A 30 2.09 23.31 3.45
N ASP A 31 2.23 22.90 4.71
CA ASP A 31 3.52 22.75 5.39
C ASP A 31 4.10 21.36 5.11
N VAL A 32 5.23 21.31 4.42
CA VAL A 32 5.89 20.06 4.01
C VAL A 32 7.03 19.67 4.96
N ASP A 33 7.66 20.63 5.61
CA ASP A 33 8.84 20.41 6.45
C ASP A 33 8.48 19.72 7.77
N ALA A 34 7.33 20.04 8.35
CA ALA A 34 6.86 19.39 9.57
C ALA A 34 6.51 17.90 9.35
N PRO A 35 5.76 17.53 8.29
CA PRO A 35 5.56 16.13 7.90
C PRO A 35 6.83 15.31 7.67
N VAL A 36 7.80 15.84 6.91
CA VAL A 36 9.04 15.12 6.63
C VAL A 36 9.80 14.83 7.93
N ARG A 37 9.87 15.81 8.84
CA ARG A 37 10.51 15.62 10.16
C ARG A 37 9.78 14.60 11.02
N ALA A 38 8.45 14.68 11.11
CA ALA A 38 7.67 13.73 11.90
C ALA A 38 7.81 12.29 11.38
N ALA A 39 7.82 12.11 10.05
CA ALA A 39 8.07 10.81 9.44
C ALA A 39 9.49 10.31 9.71
N ALA A 40 10.52 11.17 9.63
CA ALA A 40 11.90 10.82 9.97
C ALA A 40 12.03 10.33 11.42
N ASP A 41 11.49 11.08 12.38
CA ASP A 41 11.52 10.74 13.81
C ASP A 41 10.88 9.36 14.08
N ALA A 42 9.74 9.09 13.43
CA ALA A 42 9.02 7.82 13.58
C ALA A 42 9.77 6.63 12.96
N LEU A 43 10.38 6.84 11.78
CA LEU A 43 11.23 5.83 11.13
C LEU A 43 12.48 5.52 11.97
N ASP A 44 13.17 6.55 12.46
CA ASP A 44 14.40 6.42 13.25
C ASP A 44 14.16 5.72 14.61
N SER A 45 12.96 5.88 15.17
CA SER A 45 12.56 5.19 16.42
C SER A 45 11.97 3.79 16.21
N ALA A 46 11.81 3.35 14.95
CA ALA A 46 11.12 2.11 14.59
C ALA A 46 9.71 2.00 15.22
N ARG A 47 9.00 3.13 15.33
CA ARG A 47 7.64 3.22 15.89
C ARG A 47 6.69 3.78 14.86
N HIS A 48 5.50 3.17 14.77
CA HIS A 48 4.46 3.58 13.80
C HIS A 48 5.03 3.68 12.37
N VAL A 49 5.91 2.73 12.01
CA VAL A 49 6.67 2.74 10.74
C VAL A 49 5.76 2.77 9.51
N THR A 50 4.60 2.10 9.58
CA THR A 50 3.57 2.11 8.54
C THR A 50 2.99 3.52 8.35
N ASP A 51 2.53 4.17 9.43
CA ASP A 51 1.99 5.53 9.39
C ASP A 51 3.05 6.55 8.90
N ALA A 52 4.31 6.36 9.30
CA ALA A 52 5.42 7.20 8.88
C ALA A 52 5.74 7.05 7.39
N ALA A 53 5.75 5.81 6.87
CA ALA A 53 5.93 5.54 5.46
C ALA A 53 4.78 6.13 4.63
N GLU A 54 3.53 5.93 5.06
CA GLU A 54 2.37 6.55 4.42
C GLU A 54 2.48 8.07 4.37
N LEU A 55 2.85 8.70 5.50
CA LEU A 55 3.05 10.15 5.55
C LEU A 55 4.14 10.62 4.58
N ALA A 56 5.26 9.90 4.49
CA ALA A 56 6.31 10.20 3.52
C ALA A 56 5.80 10.10 2.08
N GLY A 57 4.99 9.09 1.76
CA GLY A 57 4.34 8.94 0.46
C GLY A 57 3.35 10.06 0.14
N LEU A 58 2.56 10.51 1.13
CA LEU A 58 1.63 11.63 0.98
C LEU A 58 2.34 12.97 0.75
N VAL A 59 3.52 13.14 1.34
CA VAL A 59 4.38 14.30 1.06
C VAL A 59 4.88 14.27 -0.39
N GLY A 60 5.23 13.09 -0.90
CA GLY A 60 5.73 12.90 -2.27
C GLY A 60 7.21 13.31 -2.42
N PRO A 61 7.62 13.88 -3.57
CA PRO A 61 9.04 14.15 -3.88
C PRO A 61 9.86 14.88 -2.79
N PRO A 62 9.31 15.84 -2.02
CA PRO A 62 10.05 16.47 -0.92
C PRO A 62 10.52 15.50 0.18
N ALA A 63 9.91 14.33 0.31
CA ALA A 63 10.33 13.29 1.24
C ALA A 63 11.47 12.40 0.71
N ALA A 64 12.09 12.74 -0.43
CA ALA A 64 13.26 12.04 -0.98
C ALA A 64 14.38 11.72 0.03
N PRO A 65 14.70 12.57 1.03
CA PRO A 65 15.69 12.24 2.06
C PRO A 65 15.35 11.01 2.92
N LEU A 66 14.09 10.55 2.92
CA LEU A 66 13.64 9.39 3.68
C LEU A 66 13.78 8.07 2.91
N VAL A 67 14.05 8.11 1.61
CA VAL A 67 14.12 6.90 0.76
C VAL A 67 15.10 5.83 1.28
N PRO A 68 16.31 6.15 1.77
CA PRO A 68 17.19 5.14 2.35
C PRO A 68 16.54 4.36 3.51
N ARG A 69 15.85 5.07 4.42
CA ARG A 69 15.12 4.47 5.56
C ARG A 69 13.96 3.60 5.09
N LEU A 70 13.21 4.07 4.08
CA LEU A 70 12.12 3.29 3.50
C LEU A 70 12.63 2.00 2.85
N ARG A 71 13.83 2.02 2.24
CA ARG A 71 14.45 0.81 1.67
C ARG A 71 14.91 -0.18 2.74
N GLU A 72 15.38 0.30 3.89
CA GLU A 72 15.68 -0.56 5.04
C GLU A 72 14.43 -1.30 5.53
N LEU A 73 13.28 -0.62 5.56
CA LEU A 73 12.00 -1.27 5.91
C LEU A 73 11.59 -2.37 4.93
N LEU A 74 11.93 -2.27 3.64
CA LEU A 74 11.64 -3.33 2.66
C LEU A 74 12.39 -4.64 2.97
N ALA A 75 13.54 -4.56 3.65
CA ALA A 75 14.30 -5.72 4.05
C ALA A 75 13.70 -6.43 5.28
N ASP A 76 12.89 -5.72 6.08
CA ASP A 76 12.29 -6.25 7.31
C ASP A 76 10.85 -6.71 7.02
N HIS A 77 10.69 -8.01 6.78
CA HIS A 77 9.60 -8.69 6.07
C HIS A 77 8.14 -8.52 6.57
N HIS A 78 7.85 -7.61 7.50
CA HIS A 78 6.55 -7.54 8.16
C HIS A 78 5.58 -6.48 7.59
N ASP A 79 6.04 -5.40 6.96
CA ASP A 79 5.15 -4.38 6.38
C ASP A 79 5.79 -3.61 5.21
N THR A 80 6.11 -4.34 4.14
CA THR A 80 6.84 -3.82 2.98
C THR A 80 5.99 -2.94 2.07
N HIS A 81 4.66 -3.07 2.12
CA HIS A 81 3.76 -2.41 1.17
C HIS A 81 3.70 -0.89 1.35
N ALA A 82 3.53 -0.39 2.58
CA ALA A 82 3.48 1.04 2.84
C ALA A 82 4.80 1.74 2.46
N ALA A 83 5.93 1.10 2.78
CA ALA A 83 7.26 1.60 2.39
C ALA A 83 7.46 1.59 0.87
N ALA A 84 7.03 0.54 0.17
CA ALA A 84 7.15 0.45 -1.27
C ALA A 84 6.27 1.47 -2.01
N LEU A 85 5.03 1.66 -1.52
CA LEU A 85 4.12 2.68 -2.05
C LEU A 85 4.66 4.10 -1.82
N ALA A 86 5.24 4.34 -0.64
CA ALA A 86 5.89 5.60 -0.34
C ALA A 86 7.08 5.86 -1.28
N ILE A 87 7.94 4.88 -1.49
CA ILE A 87 9.07 4.98 -2.44
C ILE A 87 8.54 5.32 -3.84
N HIS A 88 7.52 4.62 -4.32
CA HIS A 88 6.91 4.90 -5.62
C HIS A 88 6.38 6.35 -5.72
N ARG A 89 5.66 6.85 -4.71
CA ARG A 89 5.15 8.23 -4.70
C ARG A 89 6.26 9.29 -4.60
N VAL A 90 7.38 8.97 -3.96
CA VAL A 90 8.51 9.88 -3.75
C VAL A 90 9.45 9.92 -4.96
N THR A 91 9.76 8.77 -5.55
CA THR A 91 10.79 8.63 -6.58
C THR A 91 10.27 8.22 -7.96
N GLY A 92 9.03 7.74 -8.05
CA GLY A 92 8.47 7.12 -9.24
C GLY A 92 8.94 5.67 -9.47
N GLU A 93 9.74 5.09 -8.57
CA GLU A 93 10.22 3.71 -8.72
C GLU A 93 9.08 2.70 -8.54
N THR A 94 8.73 1.99 -9.61
CA THR A 94 7.63 1.04 -9.67
C THR A 94 7.98 -0.33 -9.10
N GLN A 95 9.22 -0.79 -9.35
CA GLN A 95 9.63 -2.16 -9.07
C GLN A 95 9.44 -2.58 -7.58
N PRO A 96 9.83 -1.76 -6.59
CA PRO A 96 9.60 -2.10 -5.18
C PRO A 96 8.11 -2.32 -4.85
N LEU A 97 7.22 -1.52 -5.46
CA LEU A 97 5.78 -1.64 -5.25
C LEU A 97 5.21 -2.90 -5.90
N LEU A 98 5.67 -3.26 -7.11
CA LEU A 98 5.28 -4.52 -7.75
C LEU A 98 5.65 -5.74 -6.89
N ASP A 99 6.87 -5.75 -6.35
CA ASP A 99 7.36 -6.87 -5.53
C ASP A 99 6.60 -6.96 -4.19
N ALA A 100 6.32 -5.83 -3.55
CA ALA A 100 5.52 -5.78 -2.33
C ALA A 100 4.07 -6.22 -2.57
N VAL A 101 3.46 -5.83 -3.70
CA VAL A 101 2.10 -6.28 -4.07
C VAL A 101 2.06 -7.79 -4.28
N ARG A 102 3.03 -8.37 -5.02
CA ARG A 102 3.11 -9.84 -5.21
C ARG A 102 3.25 -10.58 -3.88
N GLN A 103 4.14 -10.12 -3.01
CA GLN A 103 4.35 -10.71 -1.70
C GLN A 103 3.07 -10.68 -0.86
N ARG A 104 2.41 -9.52 -0.80
CA ARG A 104 1.20 -9.33 0.02
C ARG A 104 -0.01 -10.08 -0.53
N LEU A 105 -0.17 -10.18 -1.86
CA LEU A 105 -1.16 -11.03 -2.50
C LEU A 105 -1.02 -12.49 -2.08
N GLY A 106 0.21 -13.00 -2.00
CA GLY A 106 0.48 -14.38 -1.60
C GLY A 106 0.11 -14.69 -0.14
N TRP A 107 0.08 -13.67 0.73
CA TRP A 107 -0.13 -13.85 2.17
C TRP A 107 -1.55 -13.49 2.65
N VAL A 108 -2.11 -12.40 2.14
CA VAL A 108 -3.38 -11.82 2.61
C VAL A 108 -4.49 -11.93 1.55
N GLY A 109 -4.14 -12.22 0.29
CA GLY A 109 -5.09 -12.28 -0.82
C GLY A 109 -5.46 -10.89 -1.38
N ALA A 110 -6.47 -10.87 -2.24
CA ALA A 110 -7.02 -9.63 -2.80
C ALA A 110 -7.85 -8.91 -1.74
N GLY A 111 -7.71 -7.58 -1.64
CA GLY A 111 -8.46 -6.76 -0.69
C GLY A 111 -8.42 -5.29 -1.06
N THR A 112 -9.02 -4.42 -0.25
CA THR A 112 -9.13 -2.96 -0.54
C THR A 112 -7.78 -2.29 -0.78
N TRP A 113 -6.72 -2.75 -0.10
CA TRP A 113 -5.34 -2.27 -0.26
C TRP A 113 -4.80 -2.43 -1.69
N LEU A 114 -5.26 -3.47 -2.40
CA LEU A 114 -4.82 -3.76 -3.76
C LEU A 114 -5.38 -2.72 -4.73
N VAL A 115 -6.61 -2.27 -4.51
CA VAL A 115 -7.27 -1.25 -5.34
C VAL A 115 -6.45 0.05 -5.37
N GLU A 116 -6.01 0.52 -4.21
CA GLU A 116 -5.16 1.71 -4.11
C GLU A 116 -3.85 1.50 -4.89
N SER A 117 -3.20 0.36 -4.68
CA SER A 117 -1.92 0.03 -5.32
C SER A 117 -2.04 -0.01 -6.85
N LEU A 118 -3.09 -0.63 -7.36
CA LEU A 118 -3.33 -0.75 -8.80
C LEU A 118 -3.69 0.59 -9.45
N ARG A 119 -4.44 1.45 -8.75
CA ARG A 119 -4.70 2.81 -9.22
C ARG A 119 -3.43 3.64 -9.31
N GLU A 120 -2.54 3.49 -8.33
CA GLU A 120 -1.28 4.23 -8.31
C GLU A 120 -0.31 3.77 -9.39
N LEU A 121 -0.23 2.45 -9.61
CA LEU A 121 0.58 1.87 -10.68
C LEU A 121 0.02 2.15 -12.09
N GLY A 122 -1.31 2.24 -12.22
CA GLY A 122 -1.98 2.43 -13.51
C GLY A 122 -1.51 1.40 -14.56
N PRO A 123 -1.02 1.83 -15.74
CA PRO A 123 -0.54 0.91 -16.78
C PRO A 123 0.71 0.12 -16.37
N GLU A 124 1.49 0.61 -15.40
CA GLU A 124 2.69 -0.07 -14.91
C GLU A 124 2.35 -1.31 -14.07
N ALA A 125 1.07 -1.52 -13.73
CA ALA A 125 0.57 -2.75 -13.13
C ALA A 125 0.55 -3.95 -14.10
N ALA A 126 0.84 -3.74 -15.40
CA ALA A 126 0.83 -4.80 -16.42
C ALA A 126 1.56 -6.11 -15.99
N PRO A 127 2.72 -6.09 -15.31
CA PRO A 127 3.41 -7.29 -14.86
C PRO A 127 2.68 -8.09 -13.76
N LEU A 128 1.64 -7.53 -13.13
CA LEU A 128 0.81 -8.21 -12.12
C LEU A 128 -0.43 -8.87 -12.74
N LEU A 129 -0.82 -8.46 -13.96
CA LEU A 129 -2.07 -8.89 -14.58
C LEU A 129 -2.21 -10.42 -14.72
N PRO A 130 -1.18 -11.19 -15.11
CA PRO A 130 -1.32 -12.65 -15.19
C PRO A 130 -1.68 -13.29 -13.84
N ASP A 131 -1.03 -12.85 -12.75
CA ASP A 131 -1.28 -13.36 -11.41
C ASP A 131 -2.67 -12.93 -10.91
N LEU A 132 -3.08 -11.69 -11.18
CA LEU A 132 -4.40 -11.18 -10.84
C LEU A 132 -5.52 -11.88 -11.63
N HIS A 133 -5.32 -12.15 -12.92
CA HIS A 133 -6.27 -12.91 -13.73
C HIS A 133 -6.40 -14.34 -13.22
N ALA A 134 -5.28 -14.99 -12.88
CA ALA A 134 -5.28 -16.33 -12.30
C ALA A 134 -6.00 -16.35 -10.94
N LEU A 135 -5.84 -15.32 -10.10
CA LEU A 135 -6.58 -15.19 -8.83
C LEU A 135 -8.07 -14.94 -9.05
N ALA A 136 -8.44 -14.08 -10.00
CA ALA A 136 -9.84 -13.75 -10.28
C ALA A 136 -10.60 -14.95 -10.88
N HIS A 137 -9.98 -15.68 -11.81
CA HIS A 137 -10.63 -16.72 -12.62
C HIS A 137 -10.29 -18.15 -12.22
N GLY A 138 -9.29 -18.36 -11.36
CA GLY A 138 -8.87 -19.69 -10.94
C GLY A 138 -9.78 -20.29 -9.88
N ASP A 139 -9.97 -21.61 -9.89
CA ASP A 139 -10.70 -22.36 -8.84
C ASP A 139 -9.95 -22.40 -7.48
N ALA A 140 -8.77 -21.80 -7.40
CA ALA A 140 -8.00 -21.74 -6.17
C ALA A 140 -8.68 -20.77 -5.17
N ALA A 141 -8.88 -21.24 -3.93
CA ALA A 141 -9.35 -20.39 -2.85
C ALA A 141 -8.42 -19.17 -2.71
N VAL A 142 -9.01 -17.97 -2.66
CA VAL A 142 -8.26 -16.76 -2.33
C VAL A 142 -7.90 -16.95 -0.85
N ARG A 143 -6.63 -17.18 -0.54
CA ARG A 143 -6.22 -17.35 0.86
C ARG A 143 -6.29 -16.00 1.57
N SER A 144 -7.50 -15.63 1.99
CA SER A 144 -7.70 -14.65 3.03
C SER A 144 -7.13 -15.22 4.33
N GLY A 145 -6.18 -14.51 4.93
CA GLY A 145 -5.56 -14.82 6.23
C GLY A 145 -6.51 -14.72 7.43
N GLY A 146 -7.82 -14.92 7.23
CA GLY A 146 -8.82 -15.01 8.28
C GLY A 146 -8.99 -16.44 8.77
N ILE A 147 -8.43 -16.77 9.93
CA ILE A 147 -8.92 -17.89 10.72
C ILE A 147 -10.42 -17.64 10.94
N HIS A 148 -11.29 -18.61 10.62
CA HIS A 148 -12.76 -18.68 10.76
C HIS A 148 -13.60 -18.56 9.47
N GLY A 149 -13.94 -19.71 8.88
CA GLY A 149 -15.33 -20.16 8.58
C GLY A 149 -16.27 -19.34 7.68
N ARG A 150 -15.87 -18.19 7.13
CA ARG A 150 -16.68 -17.35 6.21
C ARG A 150 -16.01 -17.14 4.86
N GLN A 151 -15.40 -18.21 4.31
CA GLN A 151 -14.46 -18.10 3.20
C GLN A 151 -15.12 -17.90 1.82
N VAL A 152 -16.24 -18.58 1.52
CA VAL A 152 -16.77 -18.56 0.13
C VAL A 152 -17.33 -17.20 -0.28
N ARG A 153 -18.18 -16.57 0.56
CA ARG A 153 -18.78 -15.26 0.22
C ARG A 153 -17.73 -14.15 0.17
N GLN A 154 -16.74 -14.19 1.06
CA GLN A 154 -15.67 -13.20 1.07
C GLN A 154 -14.76 -13.34 -0.17
N ASP A 155 -14.44 -14.58 -0.56
CA ASP A 155 -13.67 -14.86 -1.77
C ASP A 155 -14.42 -14.39 -3.03
N ASP A 156 -15.74 -14.60 -3.11
CA ASP A 156 -16.57 -14.12 -4.22
C ASP A 156 -16.60 -12.58 -4.27
N GLU A 157 -16.79 -11.90 -3.13
CA GLU A 157 -16.76 -10.44 -3.03
C GLU A 157 -15.39 -9.86 -3.41
N ASP A 158 -14.30 -10.51 -2.99
CA ASP A 158 -12.93 -10.06 -3.28
C ASP A 158 -12.59 -10.28 -4.76
N ARG A 159 -13.10 -11.35 -5.40
CA ARG A 159 -13.03 -11.55 -6.87
C ARG A 159 -13.82 -10.50 -7.63
N GLU A 160 -15.05 -10.23 -7.22
CA GLU A 160 -15.89 -9.21 -7.88
C GLU A 160 -15.21 -7.83 -7.83
N ARG A 161 -14.62 -7.46 -6.69
CA ARG A 161 -13.83 -6.23 -6.57
C ARG A 161 -12.60 -6.24 -7.46
N LEU A 162 -11.86 -7.35 -7.51
CA LEU A 162 -10.69 -7.44 -8.39
C LEU A 162 -11.07 -7.30 -9.87
N LEU A 163 -12.15 -7.95 -10.31
CA LEU A 163 -12.68 -7.83 -11.67
C LEU A 163 -13.10 -6.39 -12.00
N ALA A 164 -13.74 -5.69 -11.06
CA ALA A 164 -14.12 -4.29 -11.24
C ALA A 164 -12.89 -3.39 -11.45
N VAL A 165 -11.81 -3.59 -10.69
CA VAL A 165 -10.58 -2.81 -10.85
C VAL A 165 -9.86 -3.12 -12.16
N LEU A 166 -9.82 -4.40 -12.57
CA LEU A 166 -9.25 -4.78 -13.87
C LEU A 166 -10.01 -4.11 -15.03
N ALA A 167 -11.34 -4.04 -14.93
CA ALA A 167 -12.18 -3.33 -15.90
C ALA A 167 -11.93 -1.81 -15.91
N GLU A 168 -11.77 -1.18 -14.74
CA GLU A 168 -11.42 0.26 -14.61
C GLU A 168 -10.06 0.58 -15.25
N LEU A 169 -9.09 -0.34 -15.23
CA LEU A 169 -7.78 -0.21 -15.86
C LEU A 169 -7.80 -0.43 -17.39
N GLY A 170 -8.98 -0.50 -18.00
CA GLY A 170 -9.15 -0.68 -19.45
C GLY A 170 -8.70 -2.05 -19.97
N GLN A 171 -8.63 -3.06 -19.09
CA GLN A 171 -8.31 -4.43 -19.48
C GLN A 171 -9.62 -5.16 -19.77
N ASP A 172 -9.85 -5.54 -21.02
CA ASP A 172 -11.06 -6.24 -21.46
C ASP A 172 -11.26 -7.50 -20.60
N VAL A 173 -12.35 -7.50 -19.82
CA VAL A 173 -12.88 -8.68 -19.13
C VAL A 173 -13.47 -9.61 -20.19
N THR A 174 -12.61 -10.21 -21.01
CA THR A 174 -13.03 -11.24 -21.94
C THR A 174 -13.22 -12.54 -21.16
N SER A 175 -14.42 -12.63 -20.59
CA SER A 175 -15.03 -13.87 -20.15
C SER A 175 -14.76 -14.97 -21.20
N PRO A 176 -14.12 -16.10 -20.85
CA PRO A 176 -13.98 -17.19 -21.81
C PRO A 176 -15.39 -17.71 -22.11
N ALA A 177 -15.87 -17.40 -23.33
CA ALA A 177 -17.13 -17.86 -23.84
C ALA A 177 -17.17 -19.40 -23.76
N SER A 178 -18.07 -19.91 -22.93
CA SER A 178 -18.40 -21.34 -22.89
C SER A 178 -18.79 -21.81 -24.29
N PRO A 179 -18.13 -22.84 -24.85
CA PRO A 179 -18.56 -23.41 -26.11
C PRO A 179 -19.91 -24.11 -25.90
N ARG A 180 -20.97 -23.57 -26.52
CA ARG A 180 -22.25 -24.26 -26.66
C ARG A 180 -21.98 -25.59 -27.39
N ARG A 181 -22.22 -26.70 -26.69
CA ARG A 181 -22.37 -28.01 -27.33
C ARG A 181 -23.63 -27.99 -28.17
N THR A 182 -23.48 -28.16 -29.48
CA THR A 182 -24.50 -28.70 -30.39
C THR A 182 -24.31 -30.20 -30.52
#